data_AF-A0A485LE31-F1
#
_entry.id   AF-A0A485LE31-F1
#
_cell.length_a   1.000
_cell.length_b   1.000
_cell.length_c   1.000
_cell.angle_alpha   90.00
_cell.angle_beta   90.00
_cell.angle_gamma   90.00
#
_symmetry.space_group_name_H-M   'P 1'
#
loop_
_entity.id
_entity.type
_entity.pdbx_description
1 polymer ?
#
loop_
_entity_poly.entity_id
_entity_poly.type
_entity_poly.pdbx_seq_one_letter_code
_entity_poly.pdbx_strand_id
1 'polypeptide(L)'
;MLSWTKNHTTPCAAVVDAIIRTGTTQQVDILDEYRLLPLDPIASSIFFAEHKRNLTQVVVKLTDSHREMEFFEYLNTHAGREAKPHVVEWRTFGRQKLGDYSCDAIVMEHGQSLDRILADDRMHVSKVGIVDQLVSAVGFLHGQGFVHGDICLSLAVRFGDVTKLIGFAHTTKRKEPLLPHAQSSIDACPPEMARFLVGLGPNPLATPSYDVYCLAVLVLKLFVPNQRLVEFDQLDDDEIVRKIAASESTCVLDASLHIASLRPSQKELLKKCLTADPTTRGSLQDLAEMVAVRCMYHPTKVDSLAMFTVPSVWRLERADGHSFLHGMAHLVHRITFRVTPLCEMCDDDQPCDMVTDRTPDDDKLVVMLDSPFLRNALPVLKAMATGFRLLGSATLDWETMETAKCAVDAIHKKLGHVDELNIDSILKQVAHKLETKLVTLLEADALVQAAWQAYRHDPATYERLQHLLDSIDYDYRNHVVGGLSKRVVRRDHPNPNLRGQVKWVCAYHKEHRQAEFEQ
;
A
#
# COMPACT_ATOMS: atom_id res chain seq x y z
N MET A 1 17.63 33.48 1.74
CA MET A 1 16.78 33.39 2.93
C MET A 1 15.41 33.92 2.59
N LEU A 2 14.52 33.01 2.20
CA LEU A 2 13.10 33.30 2.03
C LEU A 2 12.50 33.75 3.38
N SER A 3 11.51 34.64 3.36
CA SER A 3 10.98 35.31 4.57
C SER A 3 10.34 34.36 5.60
N TRP A 4 10.00 33.14 5.20
CA TRP A 4 9.42 32.08 6.03
C TRP A 4 10.46 31.32 6.89
N THR A 5 11.76 31.57 6.68
CA THR A 5 12.88 30.96 7.44
C THR A 5 13.08 31.54 8.86
N LYS A 6 12.23 32.49 9.30
CA LYS A 6 12.31 33.02 10.66
C LYS A 6 11.74 32.01 11.65
N ASN A 7 12.63 31.30 12.34
CA ASN A 7 12.31 30.55 13.56
C ASN A 7 11.70 31.49 14.59
N HIS A 8 10.38 31.62 14.58
CA HIS A 8 9.65 32.10 15.74
C HIS A 8 9.72 30.97 16.77
N THR A 9 10.61 31.11 17.77
CA THR A 9 10.53 30.28 18.98
C THR A 9 9.15 30.47 19.59
N THR A 10 8.30 29.46 19.42
CA THR A 10 6.97 29.43 20.02
C THR A 10 7.10 29.32 21.55
N PRO A 11 6.13 29.82 22.32
CA PRO A 11 6.07 29.61 23.77
C PRO A 11 6.27 28.13 24.15
N CYS A 12 5.70 27.19 23.38
CA CYS A 12 5.91 25.76 23.54
C CYS A 12 7.39 25.35 23.43
N ALA A 13 8.13 25.88 22.45
CA ALA A 13 9.56 25.59 22.28
C ALA A 13 10.38 26.06 23.49
N ALA A 14 10.04 27.22 24.07
CA ALA A 14 10.68 27.71 25.30
C ALA A 14 10.36 26.84 26.52
N VAL A 15 9.14 26.29 26.60
CA VAL A 15 8.72 25.36 27.65
C VAL A 15 9.42 24.02 27.54
N VAL A 16 9.46 23.45 26.34
CA VAL A 16 10.22 22.23 26.01
C VAL A 16 11.67 22.43 26.41
N ASP A 17 12.28 23.55 25.98
CA ASP A 17 13.65 23.88 26.30
C ASP A 17 13.88 24.05 27.79
N ALA A 18 12.94 24.65 28.54
CA ALA A 18 13.03 24.76 29.98
C ALA A 18 12.94 23.38 30.67
N ILE A 19 12.03 22.52 30.22
CA ILE A 19 11.85 21.15 30.74
C ILE A 19 13.09 20.29 30.47
N ILE A 20 13.67 20.37 29.26
CA ILE A 20 14.84 19.60 28.86
C ILE A 20 16.12 20.15 29.53
N ARG A 21 16.32 21.48 29.55
CA ARG A 21 17.57 22.11 30.06
C ARG A 21 17.70 22.07 31.57
N THR A 22 16.60 22.02 32.32
CA THR A 22 16.67 21.98 33.80
C THR A 22 17.19 20.65 34.32
N GLY A 23 17.23 19.59 33.50
CA GLY A 23 17.76 18.28 33.89
C GLY A 23 17.08 17.65 35.10
N THR A 24 15.98 18.25 35.58
CA THR A 24 15.25 17.78 36.73
C THR A 24 14.48 16.53 36.33
N THR A 25 14.80 15.42 36.97
CA THR A 25 14.08 14.13 36.98
C THR A 25 12.64 14.23 37.49
N GLN A 26 12.11 15.45 37.68
CA GLN A 26 10.75 15.68 38.11
C GLN A 26 9.80 15.33 36.98
N GLN A 27 9.19 14.17 37.14
CA GLN A 27 7.95 13.77 36.52
C GLN A 27 6.98 14.97 36.49
N VAL A 28 6.68 15.47 35.28
CA VAL A 28 5.79 16.62 35.10
C VAL A 28 4.36 16.10 35.00
N ASP A 29 3.51 16.52 35.91
CA ASP A 29 2.09 16.18 35.87
C ASP A 29 1.38 17.02 34.79
N ILE A 30 0.62 16.35 33.93
CA ILE A 30 -0.11 16.93 32.80
C ILE A 30 -1.58 16.53 32.89
N LEU A 31 -2.47 17.51 32.74
CA LEU A 31 -3.93 17.36 32.77
C LEU A 31 -4.42 16.55 33.99
N ASP A 32 -3.74 16.72 35.12
CA ASP A 32 -3.94 16.06 36.43
C ASP A 32 -3.86 14.52 36.46
N GLU A 33 -3.99 13.83 35.33
CA GLU A 33 -4.10 12.38 35.22
C GLU A 33 -2.86 11.71 34.60
N TYR A 34 -1.99 12.49 33.96
CA TYR A 34 -0.85 11.97 33.21
C TYR A 34 0.47 12.47 33.77
N ARG A 35 1.50 11.68 33.54
CA ARG A 35 2.87 11.95 33.96
C ARG A 35 3.77 11.93 32.74
N LEU A 36 4.31 13.09 32.37
CA LEU A 36 5.24 13.24 31.26
C LEU A 36 6.59 12.57 31.60
N LEU A 37 7.20 11.94 30.60
CA LEU A 37 8.55 11.37 30.65
C LEU A 37 9.48 12.23 29.76
N PRO A 38 10.01 13.36 30.28
CA PRO A 38 10.71 14.36 29.46
C PRO A 38 12.11 13.94 28.99
N LEU A 39 12.69 12.89 29.58
CA LEU A 39 14.06 12.45 29.28
C LEU A 39 14.17 11.69 27.95
N ASP A 40 13.05 11.17 27.43
CA ASP A 40 12.98 10.44 26.16
C ASP A 40 11.95 11.09 25.22
N PRO A 41 12.20 12.31 24.71
CA PRO A 41 11.29 12.96 23.77
C PRO A 41 11.25 12.19 22.44
N ILE A 42 10.05 12.01 21.90
CA ILE A 42 9.81 11.40 20.58
C ILE A 42 10.15 12.40 19.48
N ALA A 43 9.78 13.66 19.70
CA ALA A 43 10.07 14.81 18.83
C ALA A 43 10.11 16.10 19.66
N SER A 44 10.39 17.24 19.01
CA SER A 44 10.61 18.54 19.67
C SER A 44 9.50 18.99 20.62
N SER A 45 8.24 18.57 20.45
CA SER A 45 7.17 18.86 21.41
C SER A 45 6.30 17.65 21.74
N ILE A 46 6.83 16.45 21.52
CA ILE A 46 6.11 15.18 21.66
C ILE A 46 6.88 14.28 22.61
N PHE A 47 6.21 13.83 23.67
CA PHE A 47 6.82 13.09 24.77
C PHE A 47 6.06 11.81 25.07
N PHE A 48 6.76 10.79 25.56
CA PHE A 48 6.09 9.70 26.26
C PHE A 48 5.46 10.21 27.56
N ALA A 49 4.35 9.59 27.95
CA ALA A 49 3.73 9.80 29.25
C ALA A 49 3.03 8.53 29.72
N GLU A 50 2.71 8.50 31.01
CA GLU A 50 1.96 7.41 31.64
C GLU A 50 0.73 7.96 32.34
N HIS A 51 -0.38 7.24 32.22
CA HIS A 51 -1.56 7.54 33.02
C HIS A 51 -1.36 7.08 34.48
N LYS A 52 -1.54 8.00 35.44
CA LYS A 52 -1.13 7.82 36.85
C LYS A 52 -1.78 6.62 37.55
N ARG A 53 -2.99 6.22 37.15
CA ARG A 53 -3.77 5.17 37.86
C ARG A 53 -3.56 3.76 37.31
N ASN A 54 -3.44 3.61 35.99
CA ASN A 54 -3.39 2.31 35.32
C ASN A 54 -2.08 2.06 34.58
N LEU A 55 -1.13 3.01 34.67
CA LEU A 55 0.22 2.94 34.10
C LEU A 55 0.23 2.67 32.60
N THR A 56 -0.86 3.02 31.89
CA THR A 56 -0.92 2.86 30.44
C THR A 56 -0.04 3.93 29.79
N GLN A 57 0.86 3.50 28.91
CA GLN A 57 1.70 4.40 28.11
C GLN A 57 0.89 5.13 27.05
N VAL A 58 1.18 6.41 26.89
CA VAL A 58 0.56 7.34 25.95
C VAL A 58 1.61 8.32 25.41
N VAL A 59 1.21 9.11 24.43
CA VAL A 59 1.99 10.21 23.90
C VAL A 59 1.32 11.52 24.28
N VAL A 60 2.11 12.52 24.69
CA VAL A 60 1.64 13.88 24.93
C VAL A 60 2.32 14.80 23.93
N LYS A 61 1.50 15.51 23.15
CA LYS A 61 1.96 16.63 22.33
C LYS A 61 1.66 17.93 23.07
N LEU A 62 2.67 18.77 23.23
CA LEU A 62 2.51 20.16 23.62
C LEU A 62 2.41 21.02 22.35
N THR A 63 1.40 21.89 22.29
CA THR A 63 1.10 22.70 21.11
C THR A 63 0.58 24.09 21.49
N ASP A 64 0.86 25.07 20.64
CA ASP A 64 0.25 26.40 20.68
C ASP A 64 -0.67 26.63 19.45
N SER A 65 -0.92 25.57 18.66
CA SER A 65 -1.73 25.68 17.46
C SER A 65 -3.21 25.72 17.79
N HIS A 66 -3.81 26.91 17.67
CA HIS A 66 -5.25 27.09 17.85
C HIS A 66 -6.06 26.28 16.81
N ARG A 67 -5.55 26.16 15.58
CA ARG A 67 -6.21 25.36 14.51
C ARG A 67 -6.28 23.88 14.85
N GLU A 68 -5.21 23.35 15.46
CA GLU A 68 -5.17 21.95 15.90
C GLU A 68 -6.21 21.69 16.99
N MET A 69 -6.29 22.58 17.99
CA MET A 69 -7.26 22.46 19.07
C MET A 69 -8.71 22.57 18.57
N GLU A 70 -9.00 23.56 17.71
CA GLU A 70 -10.32 23.72 17.08
C GLU A 70 -10.73 22.46 16.29
N PHE A 71 -9.78 21.84 15.59
CA PHE A 71 -10.03 20.60 14.85
C PHE A 71 -10.37 19.43 15.78
N PHE A 72 -9.61 19.21 16.86
CA PHE A 72 -9.91 18.15 17.83
C PHE A 72 -11.24 18.39 18.57
N GLU A 73 -11.56 19.64 18.92
CA GLU A 73 -12.87 20.02 19.48
C GLU A 73 -14.02 19.72 18.50
N TYR A 74 -13.82 20.04 17.22
CA TYR A 74 -14.78 19.73 16.17
C TYR A 74 -15.02 18.22 16.04
N LEU A 75 -13.96 17.41 15.95
CA LEU A 75 -14.12 15.96 15.80
C LEU A 75 -14.75 15.31 17.04
N ASN A 76 -14.40 15.79 18.23
CA ASN A 76 -14.97 15.30 19.48
C ASN A 76 -16.49 15.54 19.56
N THR A 77 -16.98 16.59 18.89
CA THR A 77 -18.41 16.95 18.87
C THR A 77 -19.17 16.35 17.68
N HIS A 78 -18.53 16.14 16.53
CA HIS A 78 -19.22 15.78 15.28
C HIS A 78 -18.91 14.39 14.73
N ALA A 79 -17.71 13.85 14.95
CA ALA A 79 -17.28 12.59 14.33
C ALA A 79 -17.26 11.40 15.31
N GLY A 80 -17.00 11.66 16.60
CA GLY A 80 -17.01 10.63 17.64
C GLY A 80 -16.17 9.40 17.26
N ARG A 81 -16.80 8.22 17.22
CA ARG A 81 -16.12 6.93 16.93
C ARG A 81 -15.69 6.75 15.47
N GLU A 82 -16.28 7.49 14.52
CA GLU A 82 -15.96 7.36 13.10
C GLU A 82 -14.57 7.91 12.75
N ALA A 83 -14.00 8.77 13.60
CA ALA A 83 -12.66 9.32 13.41
C ALA A 83 -11.54 8.31 13.69
N LYS A 84 -11.79 7.32 14.57
CA LYS A 84 -10.80 6.38 15.10
C LYS A 84 -9.95 5.62 14.07
N PRO A 85 -10.47 5.16 12.92
CA PRO A 85 -9.64 4.48 11.92
C PRO A 85 -8.82 5.45 11.04
N HIS A 86 -9.08 6.75 11.08
CA HIS A 86 -8.54 7.72 10.12
C HIS A 86 -7.52 8.68 10.73
N VAL A 87 -7.78 9.11 11.95
CA VAL A 87 -6.94 10.05 12.69
C VAL A 87 -6.50 9.43 14.01
N VAL A 88 -5.35 9.84 14.53
CA VAL A 88 -4.87 9.36 15.83
C VAL A 88 -5.92 9.53 16.92
N GLU A 89 -6.11 8.49 17.74
CA GLU A 89 -7.03 8.54 18.87
C GLU A 89 -6.47 9.48 19.95
N TRP A 90 -7.21 10.55 20.24
CA TRP A 90 -6.95 11.41 21.39
C TRP A 90 -7.79 10.93 22.58
N ARG A 91 -7.16 10.86 23.76
CA ARG A 91 -7.83 10.48 25.01
C ARG A 91 -8.42 11.68 25.73
N THR A 92 -7.65 12.77 25.74
CA THR A 92 -8.04 14.05 26.34
C THR A 92 -7.13 15.14 25.81
N PHE A 93 -7.58 16.39 25.91
CA PHE A 93 -6.79 17.56 25.59
C PHE A 93 -7.23 18.74 26.44
N GLY A 94 -6.36 19.72 26.60
CA GLY A 94 -6.69 20.94 27.33
C GLY A 94 -5.49 21.81 27.62
N ARG A 95 -5.77 22.97 28.22
CA ARG A 95 -4.74 23.93 28.56
C ARG A 95 -3.97 23.49 29.80
N GLN A 96 -2.65 23.45 29.67
CA GLN A 96 -1.73 23.09 30.74
C GLN A 96 -0.88 24.29 31.16
N LYS A 97 -0.71 24.46 32.47
CA LYS A 97 0.25 25.41 33.03
C LYS A 97 1.55 24.67 33.38
N LEU A 98 2.67 25.16 32.87
CA LEU A 98 4.02 24.61 33.07
C LEU A 98 4.92 25.74 33.59
N GLY A 99 5.01 25.86 34.91
CA GLY A 99 5.67 27.00 35.56
C GLY A 99 4.96 28.33 35.23
N ASP A 100 5.71 29.28 34.68
CA ASP A 100 5.22 30.59 34.26
C ASP A 100 4.59 30.59 32.86
N TYR A 101 4.64 29.46 32.16
CA TYR A 101 4.13 29.32 30.80
C TYR A 101 2.82 28.52 30.77
N SER A 102 2.05 28.72 29.71
CA SER A 102 0.87 27.90 29.42
C SER A 102 0.85 27.53 27.94
N CYS A 103 0.55 26.28 27.65
CA CYS A 103 0.32 25.76 26.30
C CYS A 103 -0.85 24.77 26.34
N ASP A 104 -1.30 24.32 25.17
CA ASP A 104 -2.25 23.22 25.10
C ASP A 104 -1.50 21.88 25.08
N ALA A 105 -2.11 20.86 25.68
CA ALA A 105 -1.61 19.50 25.72
C ALA A 105 -2.64 18.55 25.13
N ILE A 106 -2.20 17.64 24.27
CA ILE A 106 -3.04 16.62 23.63
C ILE A 106 -2.47 15.25 23.98
N VAL A 107 -3.27 14.42 24.64
CA VAL A 107 -2.91 13.05 25.02
C VAL A 107 -3.43 12.09 23.96
N MET A 108 -2.55 11.28 23.39
CA MET A 108 -2.82 10.42 22.24
C MET A 108 -2.30 9.01 22.46
N GLU A 109 -2.82 8.06 21.68
CA GLU A 109 -2.20 6.75 21.53
C GLU A 109 -0.80 6.85 20.90
N HIS A 110 0.05 5.84 21.17
CA HIS A 110 1.39 5.73 20.60
C HIS A 110 1.37 4.83 19.36
N GLY A 111 2.01 5.28 18.29
CA GLY A 111 2.19 4.51 17.06
C GLY A 111 3.60 4.65 16.51
N GLN A 112 3.91 3.89 15.47
CA GLN A 112 5.21 3.90 14.80
C GLN A 112 5.12 4.61 13.45
N SER A 113 5.98 5.59 13.20
CA SER A 113 5.98 6.35 11.95
C SER A 113 6.41 5.48 10.76
N LEU A 114 5.79 5.71 9.59
CA LEU A 114 6.04 4.87 8.41
C LEU A 114 7.48 4.95 7.91
N ASP A 115 8.13 6.10 8.00
CA ASP A 115 9.54 6.28 7.63
C ASP A 115 10.46 5.31 8.39
N ARG A 116 10.21 5.10 9.69
CA ARG A 116 10.93 4.13 10.53
C ARG A 116 10.59 2.69 10.19
N ILE A 117 9.32 2.38 9.96
CA ILE A 117 8.88 1.03 9.59
C ILE A 117 9.50 0.62 8.24
N LEU A 118 9.47 1.52 7.26
CA LEU A 118 10.00 1.28 5.93
C LEU A 118 11.54 1.27 5.87
N ALA A 119 12.21 1.74 6.93
CA ALA A 119 13.65 1.62 7.10
C ALA A 119 14.06 0.31 7.80
N ASP A 120 13.12 -0.44 8.41
CA ASP A 120 13.38 -1.75 8.99
C ASP A 120 12.93 -2.85 8.01
N ASP A 121 13.90 -3.42 7.27
CA ASP A 121 13.69 -4.48 6.28
C ASP A 121 13.01 -5.75 6.86
N ARG A 122 12.92 -5.87 8.19
CA ARG A 122 12.25 -7.01 8.86
C ARG A 122 10.74 -6.85 8.95
N MET A 123 10.20 -5.65 8.74
CA MET A 123 8.75 -5.40 8.76
C MET A 123 8.17 -5.41 7.35
N HIS A 124 7.53 -6.51 6.97
CA HIS A 124 6.73 -6.56 5.75
C HIS A 124 5.43 -5.80 5.94
N VAL A 125 5.36 -4.56 5.43
CA VAL A 125 4.13 -3.77 5.38
C VAL A 125 3.63 -3.60 3.95
N SER A 126 2.32 -3.76 3.79
CA SER A 126 1.65 -3.55 2.51
C SER A 126 1.59 -2.08 2.19
N LYS A 127 2.42 -1.65 1.23
CA LYS A 127 2.41 -0.27 0.71
C LYS A 127 1.05 0.07 0.10
N VAL A 128 0.39 -0.89 -0.54
CA VAL A 128 -0.95 -0.73 -1.13
C VAL A 128 -2.01 -0.58 -0.04
N GLY A 129 -1.97 -1.42 1.00
CA GLY A 129 -2.88 -1.29 2.15
C GLY A 129 -2.70 0.02 2.91
N ILE A 130 -1.45 0.49 3.05
CA ILE A 130 -1.14 1.83 3.60
C ILE A 130 -1.81 2.91 2.75
N VAL A 131 -1.66 2.87 1.43
CA VAL A 131 -2.24 3.87 0.55
C VAL A 131 -3.76 3.88 0.62
N ASP A 132 -4.41 2.70 0.66
CA ASP A 132 -5.87 2.59 0.81
C ASP A 132 -6.37 3.22 2.12
N GLN A 133 -5.70 2.91 3.24
CA GLN A 133 -6.01 3.50 4.54
C GLN A 133 -5.81 5.02 4.57
N LEU A 134 -4.73 5.53 3.96
CA LEU A 134 -4.46 6.96 3.88
C LEU A 134 -5.44 7.69 2.95
N VAL A 135 -5.82 7.08 1.83
CA VAL A 135 -6.87 7.59 0.94
C VAL A 135 -8.19 7.70 1.71
N SER A 136 -8.55 6.67 2.46
CA SER A 136 -9.74 6.67 3.31
C SER A 136 -9.66 7.78 4.39
N ALA A 137 -8.52 7.94 5.04
CA ALA A 137 -8.31 8.97 6.06
C ALA A 137 -8.42 10.40 5.51
N VAL A 138 -7.81 10.68 4.35
CA VAL A 138 -7.94 11.98 3.67
C VAL A 138 -9.39 12.20 3.23
N GLY A 139 -10.04 11.18 2.69
CA GLY A 139 -11.46 11.22 2.31
C GLY A 139 -12.36 11.58 3.49
N PHE A 140 -12.10 11.01 4.66
CA PHE A 140 -12.78 11.36 5.91
C PHE A 140 -12.59 12.83 6.26
N LEU A 141 -11.35 13.35 6.32
CA LEU A 141 -11.08 14.76 6.63
C LEU A 141 -11.80 15.71 5.67
N HIS A 142 -11.77 15.37 4.38
CA HIS A 142 -12.42 16.10 3.32
C HIS A 142 -13.95 16.09 3.47
N GLY A 143 -14.53 14.95 3.88
CA GLY A 143 -15.95 14.82 4.22
C GLY A 143 -16.38 15.70 5.39
N GLN A 144 -15.49 15.91 6.36
CA GLN A 144 -15.70 16.82 7.50
C GLN A 144 -15.47 18.31 7.15
N GLY A 145 -15.09 18.63 5.90
CA GLY A 145 -14.88 20.01 5.45
C GLY A 145 -13.51 20.60 5.79
N PHE A 146 -12.53 19.75 6.12
CA PHE A 146 -11.16 20.16 6.43
C PHE A 146 -10.17 19.72 5.33
N VAL A 147 -9.03 20.40 5.30
CA VAL A 147 -7.83 20.05 4.53
C VAL A 147 -6.69 19.93 5.53
N HIS A 148 -5.93 18.84 5.47
CA HIS A 148 -4.84 18.59 6.41
C HIS A 148 -3.72 19.63 6.25
N GLY A 149 -3.35 19.95 5.01
CA GLY A 149 -2.43 21.05 4.67
C GLY A 149 -0.94 20.73 4.79
N ASP A 150 -0.58 19.52 5.23
CA ASP A 150 0.80 19.15 5.56
C ASP A 150 1.06 17.63 5.48
N ILE A 151 0.37 16.90 4.60
CA ILE A 151 0.52 15.44 4.53
C ILE A 151 1.94 15.08 4.05
N CYS A 152 2.65 14.28 4.84
CA CYS A 152 3.96 13.74 4.48
C CYS A 152 4.21 12.39 5.18
N LEU A 153 5.29 11.70 4.81
CA LEU A 153 5.55 10.33 5.28
C LEU A 153 5.72 10.22 6.80
N SER A 154 6.31 11.23 7.46
CA SER A 154 6.48 11.26 8.91
C SER A 154 5.17 11.52 9.68
N LEU A 155 4.12 11.96 8.98
CA LEU A 155 2.79 12.23 9.54
C LEU A 155 1.78 11.12 9.23
N ALA A 156 2.22 10.04 8.58
CA ALA A 156 1.52 8.78 8.51
C ALA A 156 2.12 7.81 9.54
N VAL A 157 1.29 7.38 10.49
CA VAL A 157 1.73 6.56 11.63
C VAL A 157 0.89 5.29 11.71
N ARG A 158 1.55 4.17 11.97
CA ARG A 158 0.92 2.86 12.10
C ARG A 158 0.64 2.54 13.57
N PHE A 159 -0.59 2.11 13.83
CA PHE A 159 -1.13 1.70 15.12
C PHE A 159 -1.64 0.27 14.99
N GLY A 160 -0.77 -0.71 15.29
CA GLY A 160 -1.04 -2.11 14.95
C GLY A 160 -1.10 -2.31 13.44
N ASP A 161 -2.26 -2.67 12.91
CA ASP A 161 -2.47 -2.88 11.47
C ASP A 161 -3.09 -1.70 10.73
N VAL A 162 -3.37 -0.60 11.45
CA VAL A 162 -4.05 0.57 10.89
C VAL A 162 -3.08 1.74 10.78
N THR A 163 -3.02 2.35 9.60
CA THR A 163 -2.28 3.58 9.32
C THR A 163 -3.22 4.77 9.47
N LYS A 164 -2.84 5.74 10.29
CA LYS A 164 -3.63 6.94 10.57
C LYS A 164 -2.80 8.20 10.31
N LEU A 165 -3.49 9.31 10.05
CA LEU A 165 -2.87 10.62 9.93
C LEU A 165 -2.68 11.27 11.31
N ILE A 166 -1.57 12.00 11.46
CA ILE A 166 -1.23 12.80 12.63
C ILE A 166 -0.77 14.21 12.21
N GLY A 167 -0.61 15.12 13.17
CA GLY A 167 0.01 16.43 12.92
C GLY A 167 -0.95 17.46 12.32
N PHE A 168 -2.05 17.73 13.01
CA PHE A 168 -3.13 18.60 12.52
C PHE A 168 -2.88 20.11 12.76
N ALA A 169 -1.64 20.52 13.01
CA ALA A 169 -1.27 21.91 13.24
C ALA A 169 -1.53 22.83 12.02
N HIS A 170 -1.45 22.27 10.81
CA HIS A 170 -1.73 22.97 9.54
C HIS A 170 -3.16 22.75 9.02
N THR A 171 -3.98 21.99 9.78
CA THR A 171 -5.34 21.67 9.34
C THR A 171 -6.19 22.92 9.26
N THR A 172 -6.87 23.07 8.12
CA THR A 172 -7.54 24.31 7.74
C THR A 172 -8.92 23.99 7.20
N LYS A 173 -9.93 24.77 7.60
CA LYS A 173 -11.29 24.63 7.04
C LYS A 173 -11.26 24.98 5.56
N ARG A 174 -12.05 24.25 4.76
CA ARG A 174 -12.13 24.49 3.32
C ARG A 174 -12.43 25.95 3.00
N LYS A 175 -11.78 26.47 1.96
CA LYS A 175 -11.88 27.85 1.46
C LYS A 175 -11.23 28.92 2.35
N GLU A 176 -10.65 28.56 3.49
CA GLU A 176 -9.83 29.47 4.28
C GLU A 176 -8.36 29.49 3.78
N PRO A 177 -7.60 30.57 4.01
CA PRO A 177 -6.19 30.61 3.66
C PRO A 177 -5.36 29.57 4.44
N LEU A 178 -4.53 28.82 3.71
CA LEU A 178 -3.60 27.86 4.29
C LEU A 178 -2.51 28.58 5.10
N LEU A 179 -1.97 27.87 6.09
CA LEU A 179 -0.71 28.25 6.71
C LEU A 179 0.45 27.91 5.76
N PRO A 180 1.60 28.61 5.86
CA PRO A 180 2.82 28.20 5.17
C PRO A 180 3.13 26.73 5.46
N HIS A 181 3.49 25.96 4.43
CA HIS A 181 3.83 24.54 4.58
C HIS A 181 5.03 24.35 5.50
N ALA A 182 5.07 23.23 6.23
CA ALA A 182 6.16 23.01 7.17
C ALA A 182 7.48 22.77 6.44
N GLN A 183 8.57 23.25 7.03
CA GLN A 183 9.91 23.05 6.48
C GLN A 183 10.28 21.55 6.44
N SER A 184 9.88 20.78 7.46
CA SER A 184 10.16 19.34 7.57
C SER A 184 9.47 18.48 6.51
N SER A 185 8.49 19.02 5.79
CA SER A 185 7.69 18.35 4.76
C SER A 185 7.82 19.02 3.39
N ILE A 186 8.83 19.88 3.21
CA ILE A 186 8.92 20.78 2.05
C ILE A 186 8.98 20.07 0.70
N ASP A 187 9.45 18.82 0.69
CA ASP A 187 9.48 17.98 -0.50
C ASP A 187 8.10 17.44 -0.93
N ALA A 188 7.07 17.55 -0.09
CA ALA A 188 5.67 17.28 -0.41
C ALA A 188 4.86 18.57 -0.69
N CYS A 189 5.52 19.73 -0.68
CA CYS A 189 4.87 21.03 -0.86
C CYS A 189 4.21 21.15 -2.25
N PRO A 190 2.91 21.48 -2.34
CA PRO A 190 2.25 21.72 -3.62
C PRO A 190 2.77 22.98 -4.33
N PRO A 191 2.81 23.01 -5.68
CA PRO A 191 3.35 24.14 -6.43
C PRO A 191 2.70 25.49 -6.14
N GLU A 192 1.39 25.52 -5.90
CA GLU A 192 0.67 26.73 -5.51
C GLU A 192 1.18 27.33 -4.19
N MET A 193 1.58 26.50 -3.23
CA MET A 193 2.17 26.95 -1.97
C MET A 193 3.64 27.33 -2.17
N ALA A 194 4.40 26.55 -2.92
CA ALA A 194 5.79 26.88 -3.24
C ALA A 194 5.89 28.26 -3.89
N ARG A 195 5.00 28.58 -4.84
CA ARG A 195 4.89 29.92 -5.46
C ARG A 195 4.57 31.01 -4.46
N PHE A 196 3.68 30.78 -3.52
CA PHE A 196 3.41 31.72 -2.43
C PHE A 196 4.65 31.96 -1.56
N LEU A 197 5.37 30.89 -1.17
CA LEU A 197 6.57 30.98 -0.34
C LEU A 197 7.72 31.78 -0.99
N VAL A 198 7.80 31.78 -2.33
CA VAL A 198 8.77 32.59 -3.09
C VAL A 198 8.22 33.94 -3.57
N GLY A 199 6.99 34.31 -3.19
CA GLY A 199 6.37 35.60 -3.55
C GLY A 199 5.89 35.70 -4.99
N LEU A 200 5.68 34.57 -5.67
CA LEU A 200 5.22 34.46 -7.07
C LEU A 200 3.72 34.13 -7.21
N GLY A 201 2.97 34.11 -6.10
CA GLY A 201 1.54 33.80 -6.08
C GLY A 201 0.84 34.23 -4.79
N PRO A 202 -0.51 34.26 -4.77
CA PRO A 202 -1.29 34.53 -3.56
C PRO A 202 -1.20 33.36 -2.58
N ASN A 203 -1.57 33.59 -1.31
CA ASN A 203 -1.73 32.49 -0.34
C ASN A 203 -2.84 31.54 -0.83
N PRO A 204 -2.55 30.25 -1.08
CA PRO A 204 -3.57 29.31 -1.54
C PRO A 204 -4.67 29.11 -0.50
N LEU A 205 -5.89 28.94 -0.98
CA LEU A 205 -7.03 28.54 -0.14
C LEU A 205 -7.00 27.03 0.07
N ALA A 206 -7.51 26.58 1.21
CA ALA A 206 -7.66 25.17 1.54
C ALA A 206 -8.66 24.49 0.59
N THR A 207 -8.14 23.71 -0.36
CA THR A 207 -8.91 22.85 -1.26
C THR A 207 -8.49 21.39 -1.10
N PRO A 208 -9.39 20.43 -1.37
CA PRO A 208 -9.05 19.00 -1.36
C PRO A 208 -7.86 18.63 -2.25
N SER A 209 -7.70 19.31 -3.39
CA SER A 209 -6.59 19.09 -4.32
C SER A 209 -5.22 19.34 -3.71
N TYR A 210 -5.13 20.18 -2.66
CA TYR A 210 -3.88 20.41 -1.93
C TYR A 210 -3.37 19.12 -1.29
N ASP A 211 -4.22 18.49 -0.47
CA ASP A 211 -3.90 17.22 0.20
C ASP A 211 -3.69 16.08 -0.81
N VAL A 212 -4.38 16.08 -1.95
CA VAL A 212 -4.17 15.07 -3.00
C VAL A 212 -2.75 15.13 -3.54
N TYR A 213 -2.18 16.32 -3.74
CA TYR A 213 -0.79 16.45 -4.17
C TYR A 213 0.17 15.93 -3.09
N CYS A 214 0.01 16.39 -1.85
CA CYS A 214 0.83 15.96 -0.72
C CYS A 214 0.79 14.43 -0.52
N LEU A 215 -0.41 13.85 -0.58
CA LEU A 215 -0.61 12.41 -0.50
C LEU A 215 0.03 11.70 -1.69
N ALA A 216 -0.09 12.22 -2.92
CA ALA A 216 0.57 11.62 -4.08
C ALA A 216 2.11 11.61 -3.96
N VAL A 217 2.72 12.64 -3.37
CA VAL A 217 4.17 12.64 -3.06
C VAL A 217 4.50 11.59 -2.00
N LEU A 218 3.71 11.49 -0.93
CA LEU A 218 3.85 10.44 0.08
C LEU A 218 3.77 9.05 -0.56
N VAL A 219 2.76 8.81 -1.38
CA VAL A 219 2.58 7.56 -2.12
C VAL A 219 3.80 7.28 -3.00
N LEU A 220 4.30 8.26 -3.75
CA LEU A 220 5.51 8.10 -4.55
C LEU A 220 6.70 7.66 -3.68
N LYS A 221 6.90 8.29 -2.52
CA LYS A 221 7.93 7.94 -1.54
C LYS A 221 7.87 6.49 -1.05
N LEU A 222 6.67 5.91 -0.94
CA LEU A 222 6.53 4.49 -0.58
C LEU A 222 7.16 3.58 -1.65
N PHE A 223 7.11 3.97 -2.92
CA PHE A 223 7.51 3.10 -4.04
C PHE A 223 8.85 3.47 -4.68
N VAL A 224 9.47 4.59 -4.34
CA VAL A 224 10.85 4.89 -4.76
C VAL A 224 11.90 4.28 -3.82
N PRO A 225 13.05 3.83 -4.34
CA PRO A 225 14.15 3.33 -3.53
C PRO A 225 14.57 4.30 -2.43
N ASN A 226 14.76 3.79 -1.21
CA ASN A 226 15.19 4.56 -0.03
C ASN A 226 14.31 5.77 0.31
N GLN A 227 13.07 5.85 -0.21
CA GLN A 227 12.13 6.95 0.02
C GLN A 227 12.67 8.32 -0.44
N ARG A 228 13.69 8.34 -1.31
CA ARG A 228 14.35 9.57 -1.79
C ARG A 228 13.83 9.99 -3.16
N LEU A 229 13.46 11.26 -3.28
CA LEU A 229 13.05 11.87 -4.54
C LEU A 229 14.28 12.36 -5.31
N VAL A 230 14.49 11.83 -6.52
CA VAL A 230 15.67 12.07 -7.36
C VAL A 230 15.86 13.55 -7.66
N GLU A 231 14.77 14.28 -7.86
CA GLU A 231 14.80 15.68 -8.27
C GLU A 231 15.26 16.61 -7.17
N PHE A 232 15.22 16.16 -5.93
CA PHE A 232 15.62 16.91 -4.75
C PHE A 232 16.94 16.41 -4.16
N ASP A 233 17.59 15.44 -4.80
CA ASP A 233 18.88 14.97 -4.33
C ASP A 233 19.89 16.13 -4.34
N GLN A 234 20.59 16.29 -3.21
CA GLN A 234 21.60 17.34 -2.97
C GLN A 234 21.09 18.79 -2.99
N LEU A 235 19.76 19.02 -2.98
CA LEU A 235 19.19 20.36 -2.85
C LEU A 235 18.92 20.70 -1.39
N ASP A 236 19.08 21.96 -1.02
CA ASP A 236 18.56 22.49 0.24
C ASP A 236 17.07 22.85 0.15
N ASP A 237 16.44 23.15 1.29
CA ASP A 237 15.00 23.47 1.35
C ASP A 237 14.63 24.68 0.49
N ASP A 238 15.46 25.74 0.45
CA ASP A 238 15.22 26.95 -0.35
C ASP A 238 15.32 26.63 -1.85
N GLU A 239 16.20 25.72 -2.25
CA GLU A 239 16.35 25.21 -3.62
C GLU A 239 15.20 24.30 -4.03
N ILE A 240 14.75 23.41 -3.14
CA ILE A 240 13.57 22.54 -3.37
C ILE A 240 12.34 23.40 -3.63
N VAL A 241 12.05 24.39 -2.78
CA VAL A 241 10.89 25.28 -2.96
C VAL A 241 10.96 26.02 -4.29
N ARG A 242 12.13 26.57 -4.65
CA ARG A 242 12.32 27.26 -5.93
C ARG A 242 12.12 26.33 -7.12
N LYS A 243 12.59 25.09 -7.03
CA LYS A 243 12.41 24.08 -8.07
C LYS A 243 10.94 23.69 -8.25
N ILE A 244 10.21 23.49 -7.15
CA ILE A 244 8.78 23.21 -7.18
C ILE A 244 8.00 24.40 -7.76
N ALA A 245 8.31 25.62 -7.33
CA ALA A 245 7.63 26.84 -7.76
C ALA A 245 7.81 27.15 -9.26
N ALA A 246 8.93 26.71 -9.85
CA ALA A 246 9.23 26.89 -11.28
C ALA A 246 8.41 25.97 -12.20
N SER A 247 7.66 25.01 -11.67
CA SER A 247 6.85 24.09 -12.48
C SER A 247 5.53 24.71 -12.90
N GLU A 248 5.48 25.26 -14.11
CA GLU A 248 4.29 25.98 -14.59
C GLU A 248 3.23 25.07 -15.22
N SER A 249 3.56 23.83 -15.59
CA SER A 249 2.60 22.90 -16.22
C SER A 249 3.02 21.42 -16.26
N THR A 250 4.25 21.08 -15.88
CA THR A 250 4.74 19.70 -15.87
C THR A 250 4.80 19.11 -14.46
N CYS A 251 4.90 17.78 -14.37
CA CYS A 251 5.20 17.11 -13.12
C CYS A 251 6.68 17.31 -12.78
N VAL A 252 6.98 17.87 -11.59
CA VAL A 252 8.37 18.05 -11.13
C VAL A 252 9.06 16.71 -10.87
N LEU A 253 8.28 15.66 -10.58
CA LEU A 253 8.76 14.39 -10.03
C LEU A 253 8.84 13.25 -11.08
N ASP A 254 9.07 13.58 -12.35
CA ASP A 254 9.09 12.62 -13.45
C ASP A 254 10.20 11.56 -13.34
N ALA A 255 11.39 11.92 -12.84
CA ALA A 255 12.50 10.97 -12.66
C ALA A 255 12.22 10.02 -11.48
N SER A 256 11.67 10.52 -10.39
CA SER A 256 11.21 9.70 -9.26
C SER A 256 10.08 8.75 -9.67
N LEU A 257 9.10 9.25 -10.44
CA LEU A 257 8.05 8.41 -11.03
C LEU A 257 8.63 7.31 -11.93
N HIS A 258 9.68 7.60 -12.70
CA HIS A 258 10.31 6.62 -13.57
C HIS A 258 10.90 5.43 -12.79
N ILE A 259 11.61 5.71 -11.69
CA ILE A 259 12.27 4.67 -10.87
C ILE A 259 11.36 4.01 -9.83
N ALA A 260 10.17 4.58 -9.58
CA ALA A 260 9.23 4.00 -8.63
C ALA A 260 8.81 2.58 -9.05
N SER A 261 8.72 1.67 -8.07
CA SER A 261 8.23 0.30 -8.24
C SER A 261 6.70 0.28 -8.34
N LEU A 262 6.19 0.90 -9.41
CA LEU A 262 4.77 1.04 -9.72
C LEU A 262 4.50 0.58 -11.16
N ARG A 263 3.30 0.06 -11.43
CA ARG A 263 2.85 -0.25 -12.79
C ARG A 263 2.76 1.03 -13.64
N PRO A 264 2.91 0.96 -14.97
CA PRO A 264 2.70 2.13 -15.83
C PRO A 264 1.34 2.82 -15.60
N SER A 265 0.26 2.06 -15.39
CA SER A 265 -1.06 2.60 -15.05
C SER A 265 -1.07 3.40 -13.75
N GLN A 266 -0.42 2.86 -12.72
CA GLN A 266 -0.31 3.51 -11.43
C GLN A 266 0.55 4.76 -11.52
N LYS A 267 1.63 4.73 -12.32
CA LYS A 267 2.45 5.91 -12.61
C LYS A 267 1.66 7.00 -13.31
N GLU A 268 0.80 6.68 -14.28
CA GLU A 268 -0.06 7.68 -14.94
C GLU A 268 -1.10 8.29 -13.99
N LEU A 269 -1.77 7.47 -13.18
CA LEU A 269 -2.70 7.96 -12.15
C LEU A 269 -1.98 8.85 -11.13
N LEU A 270 -0.81 8.42 -10.65
CA LEU A 270 -0.02 9.19 -9.70
C LEU A 270 0.50 10.48 -10.32
N LYS A 271 0.95 10.45 -11.58
CA LYS A 271 1.38 11.63 -12.34
C LYS A 271 0.24 12.63 -12.50
N LYS A 272 -0.99 12.17 -12.76
CA LYS A 272 -2.19 13.01 -12.79
C LYS A 272 -2.40 13.73 -11.45
N CYS A 273 -2.25 13.04 -10.33
CA CYS A 273 -2.33 13.64 -8.99
C CYS A 273 -1.17 14.58 -8.64
N LEU A 274 -0.01 14.42 -9.28
CA LEU A 274 1.17 15.27 -9.16
C LEU A 274 1.19 16.44 -10.17
N THR A 275 0.07 16.71 -10.84
CA THR A 275 -0.08 17.86 -11.75
C THR A 275 0.01 19.18 -10.97
N ALA A 276 0.77 20.13 -11.51
CA ALA A 276 1.03 21.40 -10.85
C ALA A 276 -0.24 22.26 -10.67
N ASP A 277 -1.05 22.37 -11.72
CA ASP A 277 -2.31 23.12 -11.66
C ASP A 277 -3.38 22.36 -10.84
N PRO A 278 -3.87 22.94 -9.71
CA PRO A 278 -4.86 22.30 -8.86
C PRO A 278 -6.21 22.02 -9.52
N THR A 279 -6.53 22.70 -10.63
CA THR A 279 -7.82 22.55 -11.34
C THR A 279 -7.84 21.36 -12.30
N THR A 280 -6.67 20.95 -12.77
CA THR A 280 -6.48 19.79 -13.66
C THR A 280 -5.85 18.59 -12.93
N ARG A 281 -5.42 18.79 -11.68
CA ARG A 281 -4.91 17.76 -10.79
C ARG A 281 -5.90 16.62 -10.61
N GLY A 282 -5.37 15.41 -10.55
CA GLY A 282 -6.11 14.21 -10.17
C GLY A 282 -6.82 14.37 -8.82
N SER A 283 -7.74 13.46 -8.59
CA SER A 283 -8.59 13.40 -7.41
C SER A 283 -8.13 12.30 -6.46
N LEU A 284 -8.71 12.29 -5.26
CA LEU A 284 -8.52 11.21 -4.32
C LEU A 284 -8.99 9.85 -4.88
N GLN A 285 -9.98 9.85 -5.77
CA GLN A 285 -10.46 8.67 -6.49
C GLN A 285 -9.39 8.09 -7.43
N ASP A 286 -8.59 8.94 -8.08
CA ASP A 286 -7.49 8.47 -8.94
C ASP A 286 -6.42 7.73 -8.10
N LEU A 287 -6.17 8.17 -6.85
CA LEU A 287 -5.31 7.45 -5.90
C LEU A 287 -5.97 6.16 -5.39
N ALA A 288 -7.28 6.14 -5.16
CA ALA A 288 -8.03 4.95 -4.81
C ALA A 288 -7.96 3.89 -5.93
N GLU A 289 -8.09 4.30 -7.18
CA GLU A 289 -7.99 3.41 -8.35
C GLU A 289 -6.58 2.84 -8.53
N MET A 290 -5.55 3.55 -8.05
CA MET A 290 -4.18 3.06 -8.06
C MET A 290 -4.01 1.81 -7.17
N VAL A 291 -4.76 1.76 -6.05
CA VAL A 291 -4.71 0.67 -5.06
C VAL A 291 -5.84 -0.33 -5.17
N ALA A 292 -6.89 0.00 -5.92
CA ALA A 292 -8.01 -0.88 -6.15
C ALA A 292 -7.47 -2.20 -6.71
N VAL A 293 -7.34 -3.18 -5.81
CA VAL A 293 -7.16 -4.57 -6.16
C VAL A 293 -8.46 -4.92 -6.85
N ARG A 294 -8.45 -4.88 -8.18
CA ARG A 294 -9.47 -5.56 -8.96
C ARG A 294 -9.25 -7.03 -8.71
N CYS A 295 -9.87 -7.52 -7.62
CA CYS A 295 -10.10 -8.93 -7.45
C CYS A 295 -10.61 -9.41 -8.79
N MET A 296 -9.86 -10.36 -9.34
CA MET A 296 -10.31 -11.04 -10.53
C MET A 296 -11.73 -11.54 -10.23
N TYR A 297 -12.55 -11.64 -11.25
CA TYR A 297 -13.87 -12.27 -11.20
C TYR A 297 -15.09 -11.34 -11.01
N HIS A 298 -15.96 -11.41 -12.01
CA HIS A 298 -17.40 -11.14 -11.96
C HIS A 298 -18.13 -12.45 -11.59
N PRO A 299 -19.35 -12.41 -11.04
CA PRO A 299 -20.01 -13.59 -10.48
C PRO A 299 -20.37 -14.61 -11.58
N THR A 300 -19.91 -15.85 -11.41
CA THR A 300 -20.52 -17.00 -12.08
C THR A 300 -21.54 -17.66 -11.15
N LYS A 301 -22.71 -17.98 -11.71
CA LYS A 301 -23.73 -18.76 -11.01
C LYS A 301 -23.20 -20.16 -10.74
N VAL A 302 -23.61 -20.69 -9.59
CA VAL A 302 -23.35 -22.07 -9.13
C VAL A 302 -23.94 -23.05 -10.15
N ASP A 303 -23.15 -23.53 -11.10
CA ASP A 303 -23.47 -24.71 -11.89
C ASP A 303 -22.17 -25.50 -12.14
N SER A 304 -22.04 -26.63 -11.44
CA SER A 304 -20.93 -27.62 -11.47
C SER A 304 -19.72 -27.37 -10.54
N LEU A 305 -19.89 -27.69 -9.25
CA LEU A 305 -18.77 -28.00 -8.32
C LEU A 305 -17.81 -29.08 -8.87
N ALA A 306 -18.31 -29.92 -9.78
CA ALA A 306 -17.59 -31.03 -10.38
C ALA A 306 -16.51 -30.59 -11.37
N MET A 307 -16.57 -29.35 -11.90
CA MET A 307 -15.53 -28.85 -12.80
C MET A 307 -14.25 -28.45 -12.04
N PHE A 308 -14.40 -27.83 -10.86
CA PHE A 308 -13.30 -27.26 -10.06
C PHE A 308 -12.60 -28.34 -9.21
N THR A 309 -12.01 -29.33 -9.87
CA THR A 309 -11.37 -30.48 -9.22
C THR A 309 -9.93 -30.22 -8.76
N VAL A 310 -9.24 -29.29 -9.42
CA VAL A 310 -7.86 -28.89 -9.15
C VAL A 310 -7.72 -27.36 -9.25
N PRO A 311 -6.70 -26.74 -8.63
CA PRO A 311 -6.41 -25.32 -8.82
C PRO A 311 -6.15 -25.01 -10.29
N SER A 312 -6.63 -23.86 -10.80
CA SER A 312 -6.37 -23.44 -12.18
C SER A 312 -5.25 -22.41 -12.30
N VAL A 313 -4.78 -21.87 -11.18
CA VAL A 313 -3.77 -20.82 -11.15
C VAL A 313 -2.48 -21.33 -10.51
N TRP A 314 -1.39 -21.28 -11.28
CA TRP A 314 -0.13 -21.93 -10.96
C TRP A 314 1.05 -20.97 -11.13
N ARG A 315 2.11 -21.16 -10.34
CA ARG A 315 3.36 -20.43 -10.49
C ARG A 315 4.56 -21.37 -10.44
N LEU A 316 5.70 -20.84 -10.86
CA LEU A 316 6.99 -21.49 -10.76
C LEU A 316 7.84 -20.75 -9.72
N GLU A 317 8.41 -21.49 -8.78
CA GLU A 317 9.34 -20.98 -7.78
C GLU A 317 10.55 -21.92 -7.65
N ARG A 318 11.60 -21.45 -6.97
CA ARG A 318 12.72 -22.35 -6.63
C ARG A 318 12.33 -23.23 -5.46
N ALA A 319 12.69 -24.50 -5.51
CA ALA A 319 12.38 -25.44 -4.45
C ALA A 319 13.07 -25.10 -3.11
N ASP A 320 14.18 -24.34 -3.16
CA ASP A 320 14.92 -23.86 -1.99
C ASP A 320 14.34 -22.57 -1.38
N GLY A 321 13.26 -22.01 -1.95
CA GLY A 321 12.58 -20.82 -1.44
C GLY A 321 13.26 -19.49 -1.78
N HIS A 322 14.39 -19.50 -2.49
CA HIS A 322 15.03 -18.25 -2.94
C HIS A 322 14.34 -17.68 -4.19
N SER A 323 14.40 -16.36 -4.36
CA SER A 323 13.97 -15.70 -5.61
C SER A 323 14.89 -16.09 -6.78
N PHE A 324 14.39 -16.07 -8.01
CA PHE A 324 15.29 -16.08 -9.16
C PHE A 324 16.05 -14.73 -9.16
N LEU A 325 17.31 -14.69 -9.58
CA LEU A 325 18.03 -13.42 -9.76
C LEU A 325 18.17 -13.12 -11.24
N HIS A 326 18.11 -11.84 -11.59
CA HIS A 326 18.34 -11.38 -12.96
C HIS A 326 19.74 -11.85 -13.42
N GLY A 327 19.81 -12.60 -14.52
CA GLY A 327 21.05 -13.18 -15.06
C GLY A 327 21.29 -14.67 -14.75
N MET A 328 20.49 -15.32 -13.90
CA MET A 328 20.60 -16.75 -13.60
C MET A 328 20.07 -17.68 -14.72
N ALA A 329 19.65 -17.14 -15.87
CA ALA A 329 19.11 -17.90 -17.00
C ALA A 329 20.05 -19.03 -17.48
N HIS A 330 21.37 -18.86 -17.32
CA HIS A 330 22.37 -19.87 -17.68
C HIS A 330 22.45 -21.03 -16.66
N LEU A 331 21.98 -20.83 -15.42
CA LEU A 331 22.01 -21.80 -14.32
C LEU A 331 20.72 -22.60 -14.17
N VAL A 332 19.69 -22.32 -14.97
CA VAL A 332 18.36 -22.96 -14.92
C VAL A 332 18.43 -24.50 -14.90
N HIS A 333 19.44 -25.10 -15.56
CA HIS A 333 19.66 -26.56 -15.58
C HIS A 333 20.10 -27.16 -14.23
N ARG A 334 20.59 -26.35 -13.29
CA ARG A 334 21.04 -26.77 -11.95
C ARG A 334 20.03 -26.46 -10.86
N ILE A 335 18.92 -25.82 -11.22
CA ILE A 335 17.91 -25.38 -10.27
C ILE A 335 16.84 -26.47 -10.18
N THR A 336 16.46 -26.80 -8.95
CA THR A 336 15.25 -27.56 -8.69
C THR A 336 14.09 -26.58 -8.55
N PHE A 337 13.04 -26.80 -9.32
CA PHE A 337 11.85 -25.97 -9.34
C PHE A 337 10.76 -26.59 -8.50
N ARG A 338 9.89 -25.75 -7.95
CA ARG A 338 8.60 -26.18 -7.42
C ARG A 338 7.51 -25.52 -8.24
N VAL A 339 6.58 -26.35 -8.71
CA VAL A 339 5.39 -25.90 -9.43
C VAL A 339 4.26 -25.80 -8.41
N THR A 340 3.87 -24.58 -8.07
CA THR A 340 3.04 -24.30 -6.88
C THR A 340 1.72 -23.68 -7.30
N PRO A 341 0.57 -24.23 -6.90
CA PRO A 341 -0.72 -23.57 -7.12
C PRO A 341 -0.84 -22.34 -6.22
N LEU A 342 -1.64 -21.35 -6.65
CA LEU A 342 -1.78 -20.08 -5.93
C LEU A 342 -3.10 -19.99 -5.16
N CYS A 343 -3.03 -19.47 -3.93
CA CYS A 343 -4.20 -19.13 -3.13
C CYS A 343 -4.99 -18.03 -3.83
N GLU A 344 -6.30 -18.25 -3.99
CA GLU A 344 -7.20 -17.34 -4.70
C GLU A 344 -7.91 -16.33 -3.78
N MET A 345 -7.57 -16.35 -2.48
CA MET A 345 -8.08 -15.43 -1.44
C MET A 345 -6.95 -14.66 -0.75
N CYS A 346 -5.82 -14.47 -1.45
CA CYS A 346 -4.64 -13.78 -0.94
C CYS A 346 -4.72 -12.26 -1.20
N ASP A 347 -5.89 -11.69 -0.94
CA ASP A 347 -6.17 -10.24 -1.03
C ASP A 347 -6.03 -9.51 0.31
N ASP A 348 -5.46 -10.18 1.33
CA ASP A 348 -5.02 -9.54 2.58
C ASP A 348 -3.49 -9.53 2.71
N ASP A 349 -2.99 -8.71 3.63
CA ASP A 349 -1.56 -8.43 3.84
C ASP A 349 -0.79 -9.57 4.52
N GLN A 350 -1.41 -10.75 4.67
CA GLN A 350 -0.85 -11.85 5.43
C GLN A 350 -0.32 -12.94 4.49
N PRO A 351 0.90 -13.46 4.74
CA PRO A 351 1.51 -14.43 3.85
C PRO A 351 0.68 -15.71 3.81
N CYS A 352 0.50 -16.27 2.61
CA CYS A 352 -0.17 -17.55 2.47
C CYS A 352 0.56 -18.66 3.24
N ASP A 353 -0.18 -19.35 4.09
CA ASP A 353 0.26 -20.61 4.66
C ASP A 353 -0.03 -21.77 3.70
N MET A 354 0.93 -22.00 2.81
CA MET A 354 0.94 -23.12 1.86
C MET A 354 1.58 -24.38 2.44
N VAL A 355 1.89 -24.42 3.75
CA VAL A 355 2.69 -25.50 4.37
C VAL A 355 1.84 -26.37 5.28
N THR A 356 0.97 -25.78 6.10
CA THR A 356 0.18 -26.51 7.11
C THR A 356 -0.70 -27.60 6.52
N ASP A 357 -1.36 -27.32 5.40
CA ASP A 357 -2.21 -28.29 4.70
C ASP A 357 -1.42 -29.17 3.70
N ARG A 358 -0.08 -29.13 3.65
CA ARG A 358 0.68 -29.94 2.66
C ARG A 358 0.48 -31.43 2.87
N THR A 359 0.43 -32.15 1.75
CA THR A 359 0.39 -33.62 1.72
C THR A 359 1.74 -34.18 1.27
N PRO A 360 2.04 -35.46 1.56
CA PRO A 360 3.26 -36.11 1.04
C PRO A 360 3.38 -36.08 -0.50
N ASP A 361 2.25 -35.97 -1.21
CA ASP A 361 2.25 -35.88 -2.67
C ASP A 361 2.78 -34.52 -3.18
N ASP A 362 2.83 -33.48 -2.34
CA ASP A 362 3.36 -32.16 -2.72
C ASP A 362 4.85 -32.17 -3.06
N ASP A 363 5.59 -33.21 -2.67
CA ASP A 363 6.98 -33.40 -3.09
C ASP A 363 7.09 -33.81 -4.57
N LYS A 364 6.03 -34.38 -5.17
CA LYS A 364 5.98 -34.70 -6.61
C LYS A 364 5.90 -33.45 -7.49
N LEU A 365 5.55 -32.30 -6.93
CA LEU A 365 5.53 -31.00 -7.61
C LEU A 365 6.92 -30.34 -7.68
N VAL A 366 7.93 -30.96 -7.04
CA VAL A 366 9.32 -30.52 -7.09
C VAL A 366 10.03 -31.23 -8.24
N VAL A 367 10.47 -30.46 -9.23
CA VAL A 367 10.92 -30.98 -10.53
C VAL A 367 12.20 -30.32 -11.03
N MET A 368 12.96 -31.06 -11.82
CA MET A 368 14.12 -30.55 -12.56
C MET A 368 13.70 -30.06 -13.95
N LEU A 369 14.57 -29.26 -14.59
CA LEU A 369 14.32 -28.67 -15.91
C LEU A 369 13.83 -29.68 -16.97
N ASP A 370 14.44 -30.87 -17.00
CA ASP A 370 14.17 -31.88 -18.02
C ASP A 370 12.95 -32.77 -17.70
N SER A 371 12.22 -32.47 -16.62
CA SER A 371 11.04 -33.24 -16.22
C SER A 371 9.93 -33.15 -17.28
N PRO A 372 9.35 -34.29 -17.72
CA PRO A 372 8.17 -34.29 -18.59
C PRO A 372 7.01 -33.47 -18.02
N PHE A 373 6.82 -33.50 -16.69
CA PHE A 373 5.82 -32.71 -16.01
C PHE A 373 6.01 -31.21 -16.22
N LEU A 374 7.24 -30.71 -16.01
CA LEU A 374 7.52 -29.28 -16.18
C LEU A 374 7.31 -28.83 -17.63
N ARG A 375 7.72 -29.66 -18.60
CA ARG A 375 7.50 -29.39 -20.02
C ARG A 375 6.01 -29.27 -20.34
N ASN A 376 5.20 -30.17 -19.81
CA ASN A 376 3.75 -30.19 -20.06
C ASN A 376 3.02 -29.09 -19.27
N ALA A 377 3.54 -28.66 -18.12
CA ALA A 377 2.99 -27.57 -17.30
C ALA A 377 3.33 -26.17 -17.86
N LEU A 378 4.36 -26.09 -18.71
CA LEU A 378 4.88 -24.83 -19.23
C LEU A 378 3.86 -23.94 -19.97
N PRO A 379 2.92 -24.47 -20.79
CA PRO A 379 1.84 -23.67 -21.38
C PRO A 379 1.02 -22.92 -20.31
N VAL A 380 0.66 -23.62 -19.23
CA VAL A 380 -0.08 -23.04 -18.10
C VAL A 380 0.78 -21.96 -17.44
N LEU A 381 2.01 -22.31 -17.02
CA LEU A 381 2.91 -21.39 -16.33
C LEU A 381 3.19 -20.11 -17.15
N LYS A 382 3.30 -20.22 -18.48
CA LYS A 382 3.51 -19.08 -19.39
C LYS A 382 2.27 -18.18 -19.47
N ALA A 383 1.09 -18.78 -19.62
CA ALA A 383 -0.16 -18.04 -19.59
C ALA A 383 -0.33 -17.30 -18.25
N MET A 384 -0.06 -17.99 -17.13
CA MET A 384 -0.15 -17.41 -15.79
C MET A 384 0.84 -16.25 -15.63
N ALA A 385 2.12 -16.44 -15.96
CA ALA A 385 3.14 -15.40 -15.86
C ALA A 385 2.80 -14.16 -16.72
N THR A 386 2.27 -14.38 -17.94
CA THR A 386 1.86 -13.29 -18.83
C THR A 386 0.65 -12.55 -18.28
N GLY A 387 -0.37 -13.28 -17.84
CA GLY A 387 -1.60 -12.67 -17.30
C GLY A 387 -1.35 -11.95 -15.98
N PHE A 388 -0.50 -12.51 -15.10
CA PHE A 388 -0.06 -11.82 -13.89
C PHE A 388 0.66 -10.52 -14.23
N ARG A 389 1.62 -10.53 -15.15
CA ARG A 389 2.32 -9.29 -15.57
C ARG A 389 1.35 -8.21 -16.04
N LEU A 390 0.29 -8.59 -16.75
CA LEU A 390 -0.69 -7.64 -17.27
C LEU A 390 -1.63 -7.10 -16.18
N LEU A 391 -2.02 -7.93 -15.21
CA LEU A 391 -2.94 -7.54 -14.15
C LEU A 391 -2.25 -6.91 -12.94
N GLY A 392 -1.05 -7.33 -12.59
CA GLY A 392 -0.47 -7.11 -11.26
C GLY A 392 -1.28 -7.88 -10.22
N SER A 393 -0.81 -9.05 -9.79
CA SER A 393 -1.49 -9.78 -8.72
C SER A 393 -1.24 -9.09 -7.38
N ALA A 394 -2.25 -8.93 -6.52
CA ALA A 394 -2.03 -8.49 -5.13
C ALA A 394 -1.22 -9.52 -4.32
N THR A 395 -1.18 -10.77 -4.78
CA THR A 395 -0.57 -11.92 -4.09
C THR A 395 0.94 -12.03 -4.25
N LEU A 396 1.54 -11.27 -5.18
CA LEU A 396 2.94 -11.35 -5.55
C LEU A 396 3.46 -9.95 -5.90
N ASP A 397 4.55 -9.52 -5.29
CA ASP A 397 5.19 -8.27 -5.69
C ASP A 397 5.66 -8.33 -7.16
N TRP A 398 5.73 -7.16 -7.79
CA TRP A 398 6.09 -7.03 -9.21
C TRP A 398 7.45 -7.66 -9.54
N GLU A 399 8.41 -7.55 -8.62
CA GLU A 399 9.76 -8.07 -8.80
C GLU A 399 9.73 -9.60 -8.87
N THR A 400 9.04 -10.26 -7.95
CA THR A 400 8.83 -11.71 -7.91
C THR A 400 8.12 -12.20 -9.17
N MET A 401 7.14 -11.44 -9.66
CA MET A 401 6.42 -11.78 -10.91
C MET A 401 7.30 -11.67 -12.16
N GLU A 402 8.03 -10.56 -12.33
CA GLU A 402 8.91 -10.40 -13.49
C GLU A 402 10.03 -11.44 -13.47
N THR A 403 10.47 -11.81 -12.27
CA THR A 403 11.53 -12.79 -12.09
C THR A 403 11.05 -14.23 -12.35
N ALA A 404 9.83 -14.58 -11.92
CA ALA A 404 9.17 -15.85 -12.27
C ALA A 404 8.91 -15.95 -13.79
N LYS A 405 8.46 -14.87 -14.42
CA LYS A 405 8.29 -14.80 -15.88
C LYS A 405 9.62 -15.02 -16.60
N CYS A 406 10.68 -14.34 -16.17
CA CYS A 406 12.02 -14.51 -16.73
C CYS A 406 12.49 -15.98 -16.62
N ALA A 407 12.18 -16.67 -15.52
CA ALA A 407 12.46 -18.09 -15.37
C ALA A 407 11.67 -18.95 -16.37
N VAL A 408 10.36 -18.71 -16.50
CA VAL A 408 9.49 -19.40 -17.47
C VAL A 408 9.96 -19.20 -18.92
N ASP A 409 10.33 -17.97 -19.29
CA ASP A 409 10.84 -17.65 -20.63
C ASP A 409 12.20 -18.34 -20.89
N ALA A 410 13.08 -18.40 -19.90
CA ALA A 410 14.36 -19.11 -19.99
C ALA A 410 14.16 -20.63 -20.17
N ILE A 411 13.20 -21.21 -19.45
CA ILE A 411 12.82 -22.63 -19.56
C ILE A 411 12.23 -22.91 -20.95
N HIS A 412 11.31 -22.08 -21.42
CA HIS A 412 10.73 -22.19 -22.77
C HIS A 412 11.82 -22.18 -23.84
N LYS A 413 12.75 -21.21 -23.77
CA LYS A 413 13.86 -21.11 -24.74
C LYS A 413 14.73 -22.37 -24.77
N LYS A 414 14.82 -23.12 -23.67
CA LYS A 414 15.62 -24.35 -23.57
C LYS A 414 14.85 -25.59 -24.01
N LEU A 415 13.56 -25.70 -23.67
CA LEU A 415 12.75 -26.87 -23.98
C LEU A 415 12.21 -26.87 -25.42
N GLY A 416 12.23 -25.73 -26.11
CA GLY A 416 11.87 -25.64 -27.53
C GLY A 416 10.38 -25.35 -27.72
N HIS A 417 9.71 -26.08 -28.61
CA HIS A 417 8.30 -25.85 -28.91
C HIS A 417 7.41 -26.21 -27.71
N VAL A 418 6.50 -25.29 -27.36
CA VAL A 418 5.54 -25.40 -26.27
C VAL A 418 4.17 -25.09 -26.83
N ASP A 419 3.18 -25.93 -26.54
CA ASP A 419 1.79 -25.69 -26.91
C ASP A 419 1.32 -24.31 -26.42
N GLU A 420 0.49 -23.63 -27.20
CA GLU A 420 -0.15 -22.38 -26.78
C GLU A 420 -1.56 -22.65 -26.28
N LEU A 421 -1.93 -22.06 -25.15
CA LEU A 421 -3.29 -22.09 -24.65
C LEU A 421 -4.13 -21.03 -25.36
N ASN A 422 -5.44 -21.23 -25.41
CA ASN A 422 -6.37 -20.25 -25.99
C ASN A 422 -6.23 -18.86 -25.33
N ILE A 423 -5.98 -18.83 -24.02
CA ILE A 423 -5.75 -17.59 -23.26
C ILE A 423 -4.47 -16.86 -23.73
N ASP A 424 -3.43 -17.56 -24.19
CA ASP A 424 -2.17 -16.93 -24.62
C ASP A 424 -2.38 -15.95 -25.77
N SER A 425 -3.17 -16.32 -26.78
CA SER A 425 -3.46 -15.45 -27.93
C SER A 425 -4.14 -14.16 -27.50
N ILE A 426 -5.09 -14.26 -26.56
CA ILE A 426 -5.83 -13.10 -26.03
C ILE A 426 -4.88 -12.21 -25.24
N LEU A 427 -4.09 -12.77 -24.32
CA LEU A 427 -3.15 -12.01 -23.49
C LEU A 427 -2.08 -11.31 -24.33
N LYS A 428 -1.55 -11.99 -25.37
CA LYS A 428 -0.60 -11.39 -26.32
C LYS A 428 -1.23 -10.24 -27.10
N GLN A 429 -2.47 -10.39 -27.56
CA GLN A 429 -3.20 -9.32 -28.25
C GLN A 429 -3.42 -8.11 -27.35
N VAL A 430 -3.80 -8.34 -26.08
CA VAL A 430 -3.96 -7.24 -25.12
C VAL A 430 -2.63 -6.54 -24.84
N ALA A 431 -1.55 -7.31 -24.60
CA ALA A 431 -0.21 -6.77 -24.43
C ALA A 431 0.21 -5.90 -25.62
N HIS A 432 -0.02 -6.38 -26.85
CA HIS A 432 0.29 -5.63 -28.07
C HIS A 432 -0.54 -4.34 -28.20
N LYS A 433 -1.85 -4.41 -27.91
CA LYS A 433 -2.74 -3.24 -27.92
C LYS A 433 -2.34 -2.20 -26.87
N LEU A 434 -1.86 -2.64 -25.70
CA LEU A 434 -1.31 -1.76 -24.67
C LEU A 434 -0.01 -1.08 -25.12
N GLU A 435 0.93 -1.84 -25.67
CA GLU A 435 2.21 -1.33 -26.18
C GLU A 435 2.01 -0.30 -27.31
N THR A 436 1.00 -0.51 -28.16
CA THR A 436 0.64 0.37 -29.28
C THR A 436 -0.34 1.48 -28.91
N LYS A 437 -0.73 1.59 -27.63
CA LYS A 437 -1.71 2.58 -27.12
C LYS A 437 -3.08 2.54 -27.84
N LEU A 438 -3.45 1.39 -28.39
CA LEU A 438 -4.73 1.16 -29.08
C LEU A 438 -5.90 0.92 -28.12
N VAL A 439 -5.60 0.62 -26.85
CA VAL A 439 -6.59 0.48 -25.77
C VAL A 439 -6.10 1.23 -24.55
N THR A 440 -7.02 1.75 -23.77
CA THR A 440 -6.75 2.27 -22.44
C THR A 440 -6.40 1.12 -21.49
N LEU A 441 -5.74 1.44 -20.37
CA LEU A 441 -5.41 0.46 -19.34
C LEU A 441 -6.66 -0.14 -18.69
N LEU A 442 -7.74 0.66 -18.57
CA LEU A 442 -9.03 0.22 -18.06
C LEU A 442 -9.68 -0.84 -18.98
N GLU A 443 -9.62 -0.62 -20.29
CA GLU A 443 -10.11 -1.57 -21.30
C GLU A 443 -9.24 -2.82 -21.34
N ALA A 444 -7.92 -2.68 -21.24
CA ALA A 444 -7.01 -3.82 -21.19
C ALA A 444 -7.26 -4.70 -19.96
N ASP A 445 -7.45 -4.10 -18.78
CA ASP A 445 -7.80 -4.83 -17.57
C ASP A 445 -9.11 -5.62 -17.76
N ALA A 446 -10.17 -4.97 -18.28
CA ALA A 446 -11.43 -5.65 -18.58
C ALA A 446 -11.27 -6.84 -19.56
N LEU A 447 -10.45 -6.68 -20.60
CA LEU A 447 -10.15 -7.74 -21.56
C LEU A 447 -9.39 -8.91 -20.94
N VAL A 448 -8.39 -8.62 -20.11
CA VAL A 448 -7.61 -9.66 -19.41
C VAL A 448 -8.50 -10.39 -18.41
N GLN A 449 -9.32 -9.68 -17.64
CA GLN A 449 -10.29 -10.26 -16.72
C GLN A 449 -11.28 -11.20 -17.43
N ALA A 450 -11.81 -10.79 -18.59
CA ALA A 450 -12.68 -11.63 -19.41
C ALA A 450 -11.96 -12.89 -19.92
N ALA A 451 -10.70 -12.77 -20.33
CA ALA A 451 -9.88 -13.90 -20.79
C ALA A 451 -9.65 -14.94 -19.66
N TRP A 452 -9.37 -14.46 -18.45
CA TRP A 452 -9.20 -15.31 -17.27
C TRP A 452 -10.48 -16.01 -16.86
N GLN A 453 -11.61 -15.33 -16.99
CA GLN A 453 -12.91 -15.94 -16.74
C GLN A 453 -13.19 -17.07 -17.72
N ALA A 454 -12.94 -16.84 -19.01
CA ALA A 454 -13.08 -17.88 -20.02
C ALA A 454 -12.18 -19.08 -19.73
N TYR A 455 -10.91 -18.84 -19.36
CA TYR A 455 -9.97 -19.88 -18.97
C TYR A 455 -10.43 -20.68 -17.74
N ARG A 456 -10.91 -20.01 -16.70
CA ARG A 456 -11.38 -20.65 -15.46
C ARG A 456 -12.62 -21.52 -15.67
N HIS A 457 -13.40 -21.27 -16.72
CA HIS A 457 -14.61 -22.02 -17.06
C HIS A 457 -14.44 -22.91 -18.29
N ASP A 458 -13.20 -23.12 -18.74
CA ASP A 458 -12.88 -23.99 -19.86
C ASP A 458 -12.67 -25.44 -19.37
N PRO A 459 -13.53 -26.41 -19.74
CA PRO A 459 -13.37 -27.80 -19.33
C PRO A 459 -12.04 -28.41 -19.79
N ALA A 460 -11.56 -28.04 -20.98
CA ALA A 460 -10.29 -28.53 -21.52
C ALA A 460 -9.09 -28.11 -20.67
N THR A 461 -9.19 -26.99 -19.97
CA THR A 461 -8.18 -26.53 -19.02
C THR A 461 -8.10 -27.47 -17.81
N TYR A 462 -9.22 -27.87 -17.22
CA TYR A 462 -9.22 -28.81 -16.08
C TYR A 462 -8.79 -30.21 -16.49
N GLU A 463 -9.23 -30.70 -17.66
CA GLU A 463 -8.74 -31.99 -18.20
C GLU A 463 -7.23 -31.98 -18.36
N ARG A 464 -6.65 -30.89 -18.89
CA ARG A 464 -5.20 -30.73 -19.00
C ARG A 464 -4.52 -30.73 -17.63
N LEU A 465 -5.04 -29.98 -16.67
CA LEU A 465 -4.46 -29.89 -15.31
C LEU A 465 -4.54 -31.22 -14.55
N GLN A 466 -5.64 -31.97 -14.71
CA GLN A 466 -5.76 -33.33 -14.20
C GLN A 466 -4.73 -34.26 -14.83
N HIS A 467 -4.61 -34.25 -16.17
CA HIS A 467 -3.60 -35.04 -16.87
C HIS A 467 -2.16 -34.70 -16.43
N LEU A 468 -1.87 -33.44 -16.10
CA LEU A 468 -0.58 -33.05 -15.55
C LEU A 468 -0.32 -33.72 -14.20
N LEU A 469 -1.28 -33.67 -13.29
CA LEU A 469 -1.16 -34.29 -11.98
C LEU A 469 -1.15 -35.83 -12.06
N ASP A 470 -1.96 -36.43 -12.93
CA ASP A 470 -1.96 -37.87 -13.20
C ASP A 470 -0.59 -38.33 -13.73
N SER A 471 0.10 -37.50 -14.53
CA SER A 471 1.42 -37.85 -15.11
C SER A 471 2.54 -38.01 -14.08
N ILE A 472 2.34 -37.51 -12.86
CA ILE A 472 3.25 -37.65 -11.72
C ILE A 472 2.62 -38.45 -10.58
N ASP A 473 1.50 -39.15 -10.83
CA ASP A 473 0.77 -39.95 -9.84
C ASP A 473 0.36 -39.12 -8.61
N TYR A 474 -0.04 -37.86 -8.80
CA TYR A 474 -0.44 -36.97 -7.69
C TYR A 474 -1.92 -37.19 -7.31
N ASP A 475 -2.21 -37.49 -6.04
CA ASP A 475 -3.57 -37.72 -5.56
C ASP A 475 -4.30 -36.40 -5.19
N TYR A 476 -4.86 -35.73 -6.19
CA TYR A 476 -5.70 -34.55 -6.00
C TYR A 476 -7.11 -34.86 -5.50
N ARG A 477 -7.48 -36.13 -5.30
CA ARG A 477 -8.84 -36.52 -4.88
C ARG A 477 -9.11 -36.23 -3.42
N ASN A 478 -8.06 -36.02 -2.62
CA ASN A 478 -8.14 -35.62 -1.21
C ASN A 478 -8.58 -34.14 -1.01
N HIS A 479 -8.96 -33.44 -2.08
CA HIS A 479 -9.40 -32.03 -2.07
C HIS A 479 -8.38 -31.03 -1.53
N VAL A 480 -7.12 -31.47 -1.44
CA VAL A 480 -5.96 -30.66 -1.10
C VAL A 480 -4.92 -30.80 -2.20
N VAL A 481 -4.51 -29.68 -2.79
CA VAL A 481 -3.51 -29.65 -3.87
C VAL A 481 -2.50 -28.55 -3.59
N GLY A 482 -1.22 -28.91 -3.42
CA GLY A 482 -0.15 -27.95 -3.16
C GLY A 482 -0.36 -27.13 -1.88
N GLY A 483 -0.97 -27.72 -0.85
CA GLY A 483 -1.37 -27.02 0.38
C GLY A 483 -2.62 -26.12 0.26
N LEU A 484 -3.36 -26.18 -0.85
CA LEU A 484 -4.64 -25.47 -1.01
C LEU A 484 -5.82 -26.40 -0.82
N SER A 485 -6.80 -25.94 -0.05
CA SER A 485 -8.09 -26.59 0.14
C SER A 485 -9.17 -25.96 -0.76
N LYS A 486 -10.03 -26.78 -1.36
CA LYS A 486 -11.21 -26.31 -2.11
C LYS A 486 -12.30 -25.78 -1.16
N ARG A 487 -12.80 -24.56 -1.39
CA ARG A 487 -13.88 -23.93 -0.60
C ARG A 487 -14.94 -23.31 -1.50
N VAL A 488 -16.17 -23.21 -0.99
CA VAL A 488 -17.28 -22.51 -1.65
C VAL A 488 -17.56 -21.25 -0.86
N VAL A 489 -17.53 -20.09 -1.51
CA VAL A 489 -17.87 -18.81 -0.88
C VAL A 489 -19.38 -18.73 -0.68
N ARG A 490 -19.82 -18.26 0.47
CA ARG A 490 -21.26 -18.18 0.81
C ARG A 490 -22.04 -17.34 -0.19
N ARG A 491 -23.29 -17.72 -0.41
CA ARG A 491 -24.22 -17.02 -1.30
C ARG A 491 -24.60 -15.62 -0.81
N ASP A 492 -24.47 -15.34 0.49
CA ASP A 492 -24.78 -14.05 1.13
C ASP A 492 -23.53 -13.17 1.34
N HIS A 493 -22.38 -13.53 0.76
CA HIS A 493 -21.13 -12.80 0.91
C HIS A 493 -21.27 -11.29 0.58
N PRO A 494 -20.68 -10.36 1.35
CA PRO A 494 -20.81 -8.91 1.12
C PRO A 494 -20.39 -8.49 -0.29
N ASN A 495 -19.29 -9.05 -0.79
CA ASN A 495 -18.86 -8.87 -2.17
C ASN A 495 -19.72 -9.71 -3.13
N PRO A 496 -20.59 -9.10 -3.96
CA PRO A 496 -21.47 -9.82 -4.87
C PRO A 496 -20.71 -10.62 -5.93
N ASN A 497 -19.46 -10.25 -6.22
CA ASN A 497 -18.65 -10.95 -7.19
C ASN A 497 -18.20 -12.32 -6.70
N LEU A 498 -18.02 -12.52 -5.39
CA LEU A 498 -17.50 -13.77 -4.83
C LEU A 498 -18.58 -14.80 -4.48
N ARG A 499 -19.85 -14.39 -4.41
CA ARG A 499 -20.97 -15.25 -3.94
C ARG A 499 -21.06 -16.56 -4.71
N GLY A 500 -21.03 -17.68 -4.00
CA GLY A 500 -21.20 -19.02 -4.57
C GLY A 500 -20.02 -19.52 -5.40
N GLN A 501 -18.91 -18.78 -5.45
CA GLN A 501 -17.74 -19.21 -6.21
C GLN A 501 -16.98 -20.33 -5.49
N VAL A 502 -16.41 -21.26 -6.27
CA VAL A 502 -15.42 -22.21 -5.78
C VAL A 502 -14.04 -21.54 -5.81
N LYS A 503 -13.33 -21.58 -4.68
CA LYS A 503 -11.98 -21.04 -4.50
C LYS A 503 -11.02 -22.10 -3.98
N TRP A 504 -9.75 -21.99 -4.38
CA TRP A 504 -8.65 -22.75 -3.78
C TRP A 504 -7.90 -21.86 -2.79
N VAL A 505 -7.89 -22.28 -1.53
CA VAL A 505 -7.56 -21.42 -0.39
C VAL A 505 -6.51 -22.08 0.49
N CYS A 506 -5.48 -21.33 0.88
CA CYS A 506 -4.43 -21.81 1.78
C CYS A 506 -4.94 -21.97 3.23
N ALA A 507 -4.16 -22.62 4.09
CA ALA A 507 -4.58 -22.92 5.47
C ALA A 507 -4.93 -21.64 6.26
N TYR A 508 -4.09 -20.62 6.17
CA TYR A 508 -4.29 -19.32 6.82
C TYR A 508 -5.64 -18.70 6.42
N HIS A 509 -5.88 -18.52 5.11
CA HIS A 509 -7.10 -17.87 4.61
C HIS A 509 -8.36 -18.70 4.85
N LYS A 510 -8.25 -20.03 4.83
CA LYS A 510 -9.33 -20.96 5.17
C LYS A 510 -9.81 -20.76 6.62
N GLU A 511 -8.89 -20.55 7.55
CA GLU A 511 -9.19 -20.35 8.97
C GLU A 511 -9.66 -18.91 9.25
N HIS A 512 -8.91 -17.91 8.79
CA HIS A 512 -9.18 -16.50 9.09
C HIS A 512 -10.46 -16.00 8.41
N ARG A 513 -10.82 -16.60 7.27
CA ARG A 513 -12.04 -16.28 6.52
C ARG A 513 -13.08 -17.39 6.59
N GLN A 514 -13.05 -18.21 7.64
CA GLN A 514 -14.01 -19.30 7.81
C GLN A 514 -15.47 -18.82 7.70
N ALA A 515 -15.76 -17.61 8.18
CA ALA A 515 -17.10 -17.01 8.11
C ALA A 515 -17.57 -16.69 6.68
N GLU A 516 -16.67 -16.60 5.70
CA GLU A 516 -16.96 -16.32 4.29
C GLU A 516 -17.30 -17.56 3.47
N PHE A 517 -17.00 -18.76 3.98
CA PHE A 517 -17.21 -20.02 3.27
C PHE A 517 -18.44 -20.78 3.74
N GLU A 518 -19.05 -21.56 2.85
CA GLU A 518 -20.08 -22.54 3.21
C GLU A 518 -19.43 -23.62 4.10
N GLN A 519 -20.14 -24.01 5.17
CA GLN A 519 -19.68 -25.01 6.14
C GLN A 519 -19.69 -26.43 5.57
#